data_AF-Q5JZH0-F1
#
_entry.id   AF-Q5JZH0-F1
#
_cell.length_a   1.000
_cell.length_b   1.000
_cell.length_c   1.000
_cell.angle_alpha   90.00
_cell.angle_beta   90.00
_cell.angle_gamma   90.00
#
_symmetry.space_group_name_H-M   'P 1'
#
loop_
_entity.id
_entity.type
_entity.pdbx_description
1 polymer ?
#
loop_
_entity_poly.entity_id
_entity_poly.type
_entity_poly.pdbx_seq_one_letter_code
_entity_poly.pdbx_strand_id
1 'polypeptide(L)'
;MIRAAPPPLFLLLLLLLLLVSWASRGEAAPDQDEIQRLPGLAKQPSFRQYSGYLKGSGSKHLHYWFVESQKDPENSPVVLWLNGGPGCSSLDGLLTEHGPFLVQPDGVTLEYNPYSWNLIANVLYLESPAGVGFSYSDDKFYATNDTEVAQSNFEALQDFFRLFPEYKNNKLFLTGESYAGIYIPTLAVLVMQDPSMNLQGLAVGNGLSSYEQNDNSLVYFAYYHGLLGNRLWSSLQTHCCSQNKCNFYDNKDLECVTNLQEVARIVGNSGLNIYNLYAPCAGGVPSHFRTLLWSRIWATSSLACHSSGCGIRHCCAQGIKCAWTPPAPTQQLLPPTSTTRTCGRPSTSRSSCHNGTCASEVPWPPVTWGGGLLGLVGIGRFLRDLLCRVSQ
;
A
#
# COMPACT_ATOMS: atom_id res chain seq x y z
N MET A 1 -58.47 53.70 -17.59
CA MET A 1 -57.35 53.45 -16.65
C MET A 1 -56.06 53.44 -17.46
N ILE A 2 -55.32 54.55 -17.47
CA ILE A 2 -54.04 54.66 -18.19
C ILE A 2 -52.96 54.21 -17.21
N ARG A 3 -52.35 53.03 -17.45
CA ARG A 3 -51.20 52.57 -16.66
C ARG A 3 -50.01 53.47 -17.02
N ALA A 4 -49.54 54.26 -16.07
CA ALA A 4 -48.34 55.06 -16.21
C ALA A 4 -47.12 54.15 -16.43
N ALA A 5 -46.29 54.48 -17.42
CA ALA A 5 -45.04 53.79 -17.65
C ALA A 5 -44.09 54.00 -16.45
N PRO A 6 -43.33 52.96 -16.03
CA PRO A 6 -42.41 53.08 -14.91
C PRO A 6 -41.34 54.14 -15.21
N PRO A 7 -40.92 54.93 -14.21
CA PRO A 7 -39.95 55.99 -14.39
C PRO A 7 -38.58 55.44 -14.84
N PRO A 8 -37.82 56.17 -15.67
CA PRO A 8 -36.56 55.69 -16.27
C PRO A 8 -35.51 55.28 -15.22
N LEU A 9 -35.56 55.85 -14.01
CA LEU A 9 -34.69 55.45 -12.89
C LEU A 9 -34.96 54.00 -12.43
N PHE A 10 -36.20 53.54 -12.48
CA PHE A 10 -36.59 52.20 -12.04
C PHE A 10 -36.07 51.12 -13.01
N LEU A 11 -36.09 51.42 -14.31
CA LEU A 11 -35.50 50.58 -15.34
C LEU A 11 -33.97 50.52 -15.23
N LEU A 12 -33.32 51.64 -14.91
CA LEU A 12 -31.87 51.68 -14.69
C LEU A 12 -31.45 50.86 -13.46
N LEU A 13 -32.22 50.94 -12.37
CA LEU A 13 -31.98 50.17 -11.16
C LEU A 13 -32.16 48.65 -11.37
N LEU A 14 -33.18 48.26 -12.15
CA LEU A 14 -33.41 46.87 -12.57
C LEU A 14 -32.27 46.35 -13.46
N LEU A 15 -31.79 47.17 -14.40
CA LEU A 15 -30.62 46.84 -15.24
C LEU A 15 -29.34 46.70 -14.42
N LEU A 16 -29.11 47.59 -13.44
CA LEU A 16 -27.99 47.48 -12.51
C LEU A 16 -28.11 46.22 -11.65
N LEU A 17 -29.28 45.90 -11.10
CA LEU A 17 -29.51 44.68 -10.33
C LEU A 17 -29.33 43.40 -11.17
N LEU A 18 -29.73 43.42 -12.45
CA LEU A 18 -29.48 42.34 -13.41
C LEU A 18 -27.99 42.21 -13.75
N LEU A 19 -27.27 43.33 -13.90
CA LEU A 19 -25.82 43.32 -14.14
C LEU A 19 -25.02 42.88 -12.91
N VAL A 20 -25.45 43.22 -11.69
CA VAL A 20 -24.84 42.72 -10.44
C VAL A 20 -25.14 41.24 -10.21
N SER A 21 -26.27 40.72 -10.69
CA SER A 21 -26.56 39.27 -10.63
C SER A 21 -25.88 38.45 -11.74
N TRP A 22 -25.33 39.11 -12.78
CA TRP A 22 -24.46 38.52 -13.79
C TRP A 22 -22.96 38.70 -13.48
N ALA A 23 -22.61 39.61 -12.59
CA ALA A 23 -21.24 39.77 -12.11
C ALA A 23 -20.89 38.62 -11.15
N SER A 24 -20.18 37.63 -11.71
CA SER A 24 -19.42 36.59 -10.99
C SER A 24 -20.21 35.76 -9.99
N ARG A 25 -21.11 34.89 -10.49
CA ARG A 25 -21.09 33.53 -9.94
C ARG A 25 -19.79 32.94 -10.47
N GLY A 26 -18.78 32.73 -9.62
CA GLY A 26 -17.67 31.87 -10.00
C GLY A 26 -18.28 30.58 -10.53
N GLU A 27 -17.86 30.12 -11.71
CA GLU A 27 -18.20 28.77 -12.15
C GLU A 27 -17.83 27.83 -11.01
N ALA A 28 -18.85 27.18 -10.46
CA ALA A 28 -18.74 26.23 -9.37
C ALA A 28 -18.38 24.90 -10.01
N ALA A 29 -17.25 24.30 -9.61
CA ALA A 29 -16.65 23.07 -10.16
C ALA A 29 -16.52 22.99 -11.71
N PRO A 30 -15.49 22.31 -12.25
CA PRO A 30 -15.40 22.07 -13.69
C PRO A 30 -16.39 20.95 -14.09
N ASP A 31 -17.57 21.32 -14.59
CA ASP A 31 -18.59 20.38 -15.11
C ASP A 31 -18.02 19.38 -16.14
N GLN A 32 -16.97 19.80 -16.89
CA GLN A 32 -16.32 18.97 -17.90
C GLN A 32 -15.58 17.76 -17.31
N ASP A 33 -15.15 17.86 -16.04
CA ASP A 33 -14.42 16.80 -15.35
C ASP A 33 -15.37 15.88 -14.56
N GLU A 34 -16.67 16.18 -14.48
CA GLU A 34 -17.62 15.41 -13.67
C GLU A 34 -17.85 14.00 -14.25
N ILE A 35 -17.67 12.98 -13.40
CA ILE A 35 -17.88 11.58 -13.78
C ILE A 35 -19.37 11.26 -13.71
N GLN A 36 -20.03 11.31 -14.86
CA GLN A 36 -21.47 11.06 -14.96
C GLN A 36 -21.88 9.62 -14.64
N ARG A 37 -21.14 8.63 -15.16
CA ARG A 37 -21.38 7.20 -14.92
C ARG A 37 -20.07 6.44 -14.93
N LEU A 38 -19.72 5.88 -13.79
CA LEU A 38 -18.52 5.05 -13.67
C LEU A 38 -18.84 3.58 -13.97
N PRO A 39 -18.18 2.95 -14.95
CA PRO A 39 -18.33 1.51 -15.20
C PRO A 39 -17.97 0.67 -13.97
N GLY A 40 -18.62 -0.48 -13.81
CA GLY A 40 -18.36 -1.40 -12.70
C GLY A 40 -19.21 -1.14 -11.44
N LEU A 41 -19.82 0.04 -11.30
CA LEU A 41 -20.75 0.32 -10.20
C LEU A 41 -22.17 -0.17 -10.51
N ALA A 42 -22.72 -1.00 -9.62
CA ALA A 42 -24.11 -1.43 -9.69
C ALA A 42 -25.11 -0.31 -9.31
N LYS A 43 -24.68 0.68 -8.52
CA LYS A 43 -25.49 1.81 -8.05
C LYS A 43 -24.72 3.12 -8.19
N GLN A 44 -25.39 4.16 -8.69
CA GLN A 44 -24.79 5.48 -8.82
C GLN A 44 -24.44 6.08 -7.45
N PRO A 45 -23.30 6.79 -7.35
CA PRO A 45 -22.91 7.51 -6.13
C PRO A 45 -23.95 8.54 -5.69
N SER A 46 -24.06 8.74 -4.38
CA SER A 46 -24.86 9.82 -3.78
C SER A 46 -24.07 11.13 -3.62
N PHE A 47 -22.81 11.15 -4.04
CA PHE A 47 -21.87 12.27 -3.98
C PHE A 47 -21.32 12.54 -5.38
N ARG A 48 -20.95 13.79 -5.67
CA ARG A 48 -20.31 14.13 -6.95
C ARG A 48 -18.83 13.71 -6.92
N GLN A 49 -18.32 13.43 -8.11
CA GLN A 49 -16.92 13.07 -8.30
C GLN A 49 -16.43 13.54 -9.65
N TYR A 50 -15.17 13.92 -9.70
CA TYR A 50 -14.54 14.57 -10.83
C TYR A 50 -13.23 13.86 -11.15
N SER A 51 -12.90 13.74 -12.42
CA SER A 51 -11.64 13.22 -12.90
C SER A 51 -11.16 14.07 -14.07
N GLY A 52 -10.06 14.79 -13.88
CA GLY A 52 -9.49 15.69 -14.86
C GLY A 52 -7.99 15.86 -14.67
N TYR A 53 -7.46 17.02 -15.06
CA TYR A 53 -6.03 17.33 -14.93
C TYR A 53 -5.81 18.66 -14.24
N LEU A 54 -4.92 18.66 -13.25
CA LEU A 54 -4.39 19.86 -12.62
C LEU A 54 -3.05 20.24 -13.25
N LYS A 55 -2.86 21.52 -13.51
CA LYS A 55 -1.62 22.05 -14.07
C LYS A 55 -0.52 22.04 -13.00
N GLY A 56 0.52 21.24 -13.25
CA GLY A 56 1.77 21.28 -12.48
C GLY A 56 2.79 22.23 -13.12
N SER A 57 4.04 22.14 -12.66
CA SER A 57 5.10 23.04 -13.15
C SER A 57 5.49 22.78 -14.61
N GLY A 58 5.67 23.84 -15.38
CA GLY A 58 6.05 23.77 -16.80
C GLY A 58 4.96 23.13 -17.68
N SER A 59 5.31 22.03 -18.36
CA SER A 59 4.45 21.28 -19.29
C SER A 59 3.66 20.15 -18.61
N LYS A 60 3.68 20.05 -17.27
CA LYS A 60 3.11 18.93 -16.52
C LYS A 60 1.59 19.06 -16.34
N HIS A 61 0.89 17.93 -16.51
CA HIS A 61 -0.54 17.74 -16.32
C HIS A 61 -0.74 16.55 -15.38
N LEU A 62 -1.17 16.82 -14.14
CA LEU A 62 -1.35 15.80 -13.11
C LEU A 62 -2.80 15.36 -13.07
N HIS A 63 -3.06 14.09 -13.39
CA HIS A 63 -4.39 13.50 -13.29
C HIS A 63 -4.85 13.51 -11.84
N TYR A 64 -6.08 13.97 -11.62
CA TYR A 64 -6.72 13.93 -10.32
C TYR A 64 -8.04 13.17 -10.40
N TRP A 65 -8.40 12.52 -9.29
CA TRP A 65 -9.75 12.03 -9.04
C TRP A 65 -10.23 12.59 -7.69
N PHE A 66 -11.16 13.52 -7.75
CA PHE A 66 -11.76 14.17 -6.58
C PHE A 66 -13.11 13.53 -6.26
N VAL A 67 -13.29 13.08 -5.03
CA VAL A 67 -14.56 12.52 -4.54
C VAL A 67 -15.06 13.39 -3.40
N GLU A 68 -16.22 14.03 -3.59
CA GLU A 68 -16.81 14.86 -2.55
C GLU A 68 -17.20 14.02 -1.32
N SER A 69 -17.31 14.70 -0.17
CA SER A 69 -17.81 14.11 1.06
C SER A 69 -19.22 13.57 0.84
N GLN A 70 -19.49 12.37 1.34
CA GLN A 70 -20.84 11.78 1.30
C GLN A 70 -21.81 12.53 2.22
N LYS A 71 -21.31 13.36 3.14
CA LYS A 71 -22.10 14.14 4.06
C LYS A 71 -21.56 15.56 4.15
N ASP A 72 -22.38 16.54 3.76
CA ASP A 72 -22.09 17.97 3.87
C ASP A 72 -20.75 18.36 3.20
N PRO A 73 -20.62 18.17 1.87
CA PRO A 73 -19.36 18.43 1.17
C PRO A 73 -18.93 19.90 1.26
N GLU A 74 -19.87 20.84 1.26
CA GLU A 74 -19.58 22.29 1.32
C GLU A 74 -18.79 22.71 2.57
N ASN A 75 -18.99 22.01 3.70
CA ASN A 75 -18.32 22.30 4.98
C ASN A 75 -17.30 21.23 5.40
N SER A 76 -17.21 20.13 4.64
CA SER A 76 -16.29 19.03 4.94
C SER A 76 -14.85 19.41 4.56
N PRO A 77 -13.83 18.93 5.29
CA PRO A 77 -12.44 19.19 4.95
C PRO A 77 -12.09 18.73 3.53
N VAL A 78 -11.16 19.43 2.89
CA VAL A 78 -10.46 18.93 1.70
C VAL A 78 -9.24 18.16 2.17
N VAL A 79 -9.11 16.92 1.71
CA VAL A 79 -8.01 16.02 2.07
C VAL A 79 -7.29 15.61 0.79
N LEU A 80 -6.05 16.07 0.61
CA LEU A 80 -5.18 15.55 -0.45
C LEU A 80 -4.66 14.17 -0.03
N TRP A 81 -4.68 13.21 -0.94
CA TRP A 81 -4.04 11.90 -0.79
C TRP A 81 -2.99 11.67 -1.88
N LEU A 82 -1.77 11.31 -1.44
CA LEU A 82 -0.66 10.90 -2.30
C LEU A 82 -0.14 9.51 -1.90
N ASN A 83 -0.13 8.55 -2.84
CA ASN A 83 0.67 7.34 -2.67
C ASN A 83 2.17 7.64 -2.91
N GLY A 84 3.03 6.68 -2.54
CA GLY A 84 4.48 6.83 -2.61
C GLY A 84 5.13 6.22 -3.86
N GLY A 85 6.09 5.32 -3.66
CA GLY A 85 6.92 4.73 -4.72
C GLY A 85 8.40 5.03 -4.47
N PRO A 86 8.98 6.09 -5.05
CA PRO A 86 8.39 7.13 -5.92
C PRO A 86 7.89 6.58 -7.26
N GLY A 87 6.83 7.17 -7.81
CA GLY A 87 6.28 6.80 -9.12
C GLY A 87 5.06 5.85 -9.11
N CYS A 88 4.46 5.57 -7.94
CA CYS A 88 3.24 4.78 -7.87
C CYS A 88 2.00 5.69 -7.88
N SER A 89 0.92 5.20 -8.48
CA SER A 89 -0.35 5.93 -8.61
C SER A 89 -1.10 6.10 -7.29
N SER A 90 -1.67 7.29 -7.09
CA SER A 90 -2.60 7.56 -5.98
C SER A 90 -3.98 6.92 -6.14
N LEU A 91 -4.30 6.38 -7.33
CA LEU A 91 -5.52 5.60 -7.55
C LEU A 91 -5.44 4.21 -6.90
N ASP A 92 -4.26 3.74 -6.49
CA ASP A 92 -4.15 2.59 -5.59
C ASP A 92 -4.88 2.88 -4.27
N GLY A 93 -4.66 4.06 -3.69
CA GLY A 93 -5.37 4.56 -2.51
C GLY A 93 -6.88 4.59 -2.67
N LEU A 94 -7.35 5.06 -3.83
CA LEU A 94 -8.78 5.12 -4.12
C LEU A 94 -9.36 3.71 -4.26
N LEU A 95 -8.80 2.88 -5.13
CA LEU A 95 -9.43 1.63 -5.57
C LEU A 95 -9.12 0.43 -4.66
N THR A 96 -8.12 0.54 -3.77
CA THR A 96 -7.67 -0.61 -2.95
C THR A 96 -7.51 -0.32 -1.47
N GLU A 97 -7.54 0.96 -1.04
CA GLU A 97 -7.26 1.34 0.35
C GLU A 97 -8.50 1.95 1.02
N HIS A 98 -8.83 3.20 0.69
CA HIS A 98 -9.84 3.98 1.43
C HIS A 98 -10.73 4.87 0.56
N GLY A 99 -10.79 4.63 -0.75
CA GLY A 99 -11.76 5.30 -1.62
C GLY A 99 -13.19 4.78 -1.41
N PRO A 100 -14.18 5.48 -2.01
CA PRO A 100 -15.61 5.18 -1.85
C PRO A 100 -16.03 3.83 -2.41
N PHE A 101 -15.27 3.28 -3.35
CA PHE A 101 -15.52 1.99 -3.95
C PHE A 101 -14.18 1.31 -4.26
N LEU A 102 -14.14 -0.01 -4.04
CA LEU A 102 -12.93 -0.81 -4.19
C LEU A 102 -13.10 -1.79 -5.35
N VAL A 103 -12.05 -1.90 -6.16
CA VAL A 103 -12.02 -2.82 -7.29
C VAL A 103 -11.94 -4.27 -6.82
N GLN A 104 -12.80 -5.12 -7.38
CA GLN A 104 -12.85 -6.54 -7.05
C GLN A 104 -11.83 -7.36 -7.85
N PRO A 105 -11.55 -8.62 -7.46
CA PRO A 105 -10.54 -9.45 -8.12
C PRO A 105 -10.77 -9.74 -9.60
N ASP A 106 -11.99 -9.51 -10.11
CA ASP A 106 -12.31 -9.62 -11.54
C ASP A 106 -11.76 -8.45 -12.38
N GLY A 107 -11.30 -7.37 -11.74
CA GLY A 107 -10.79 -6.16 -12.40
C GLY A 107 -11.88 -5.33 -13.09
N VAL A 108 -13.16 -5.60 -12.81
CA VAL A 108 -14.31 -4.96 -13.46
C VAL A 108 -15.30 -4.42 -12.44
N THR A 109 -15.64 -5.20 -11.41
CA THR A 109 -16.67 -4.84 -10.44
C THR A 109 -16.11 -3.86 -9.41
N LEU A 110 -16.89 -2.83 -9.09
CA LEU A 110 -16.61 -1.87 -8.03
C LEU A 110 -17.65 -2.02 -6.91
N GLU A 111 -17.19 -2.32 -5.70
CA GLU A 111 -18.03 -2.46 -4.51
C GLU A 111 -17.85 -1.28 -3.57
N TYR A 112 -18.95 -0.76 -3.01
CA TYR A 112 -18.89 0.37 -2.07
C TYR A 112 -18.09 0.01 -0.81
N ASN A 113 -17.23 0.94 -0.40
CA ASN A 113 -16.43 0.82 0.80
C ASN A 113 -17.15 1.46 2.01
N PRO A 114 -17.58 0.69 3.02
CA PRO A 114 -18.21 1.25 4.21
C PRO A 114 -17.24 2.01 5.13
N TYR A 115 -15.94 1.97 4.84
CA TYR A 115 -14.88 2.64 5.60
C TYR A 115 -14.18 3.75 4.79
N SER A 116 -14.80 4.19 3.70
CA SER A 116 -14.24 5.23 2.85
C SER A 116 -13.94 6.51 3.63
N TRP A 117 -12.78 7.10 3.38
CA TRP A 117 -12.44 8.40 3.95
C TRP A 117 -13.35 9.51 3.44
N ASN A 118 -13.93 9.35 2.26
CA ASN A 118 -14.90 10.34 1.74
C ASN A 118 -16.24 10.32 2.46
N LEU A 119 -16.48 9.44 3.45
CA LEU A 119 -17.68 9.52 4.28
C LEU A 119 -17.77 10.85 5.05
N ILE A 120 -16.63 11.50 5.32
CA ILE A 120 -16.53 12.70 6.17
C ILE A 120 -15.60 13.79 5.59
N ALA A 121 -15.09 13.63 4.37
CA ALA A 121 -14.13 14.54 3.77
C ALA A 121 -14.28 14.57 2.24
N ASN A 122 -13.92 15.69 1.63
CA ASN A 122 -13.74 15.79 0.19
C ASN A 122 -12.31 15.34 -0.14
N VAL A 123 -12.14 14.16 -0.72
CA VAL A 123 -10.82 13.53 -0.88
C VAL A 123 -10.33 13.70 -2.31
N LEU A 124 -9.15 14.32 -2.46
CA LEU A 124 -8.45 14.55 -3.72
C LEU A 124 -7.33 13.52 -3.87
N TYR A 125 -7.51 12.53 -4.74
CA TYR A 125 -6.46 11.60 -5.13
C TYR A 125 -5.72 12.20 -6.32
N LEU A 126 -4.41 12.44 -6.19
CA LEU A 126 -3.60 13.07 -7.22
C LEU A 126 -2.50 12.12 -7.70
N GLU A 127 -2.51 11.73 -8.97
CA GLU A 127 -1.44 10.92 -9.54
C GLU A 127 -0.21 11.81 -9.80
N SER A 128 0.87 11.56 -9.08
CA SER A 128 2.04 12.43 -9.08
C SER A 128 3.34 11.64 -8.84
N PRO A 129 4.47 12.01 -9.46
CA PRO A 129 4.69 13.10 -10.42
C PRO A 129 4.17 12.85 -11.84
N ALA A 130 4.46 13.76 -12.78
CA ALA A 130 4.13 13.55 -14.20
C ALA A 130 4.78 12.26 -14.73
N GLY A 131 4.04 11.49 -15.54
CA GLY A 131 4.40 10.14 -15.98
C GLY A 131 3.83 9.02 -15.11
N VAL A 132 3.30 9.32 -13.92
CA VAL A 132 2.62 8.34 -13.07
C VAL A 132 1.16 8.17 -13.51
N GLY A 133 0.77 6.93 -13.78
CA GLY A 133 -0.61 6.61 -14.14
C GLY A 133 -1.07 7.33 -15.40
N PHE A 134 -2.09 8.17 -15.28
CA PHE A 134 -2.61 9.00 -16.36
C PHE A 134 -1.95 10.39 -16.42
N SER A 135 -1.15 10.78 -15.42
CA SER A 135 -0.41 12.05 -15.44
C SER A 135 0.66 12.07 -16.52
N TYR A 136 0.85 13.21 -17.18
CA TYR A 136 1.79 13.36 -18.28
C TYR A 136 2.44 14.75 -18.34
N SER A 137 3.39 14.92 -19.25
CA SER A 137 3.93 16.22 -19.66
C SER A 137 3.99 16.29 -21.18
N ASP A 138 3.85 17.49 -21.76
CA ASP A 138 3.83 17.65 -23.23
C ASP A 138 5.14 17.17 -23.88
N ASP A 139 6.28 17.45 -23.22
CA ASP A 139 7.63 17.05 -23.63
C ASP A 139 7.97 15.58 -23.32
N LYS A 140 7.16 14.90 -22.51
CA LYS A 140 7.37 13.54 -22.00
C LYS A 140 8.72 13.33 -21.29
N PHE A 141 9.27 14.38 -20.68
CA PHE A 141 10.46 14.27 -19.83
C PHE A 141 10.05 14.12 -18.36
N TYR A 142 10.25 12.92 -17.80
CA TYR A 142 9.76 12.57 -16.46
C TYR A 142 10.85 12.46 -15.39
N ALA A 143 12.12 12.67 -15.72
CA ALA A 143 13.17 12.71 -14.71
C ALA A 143 12.99 13.95 -13.84
N THR A 144 12.86 13.73 -12.53
CA THR A 144 12.53 14.78 -11.56
C THR A 144 13.23 14.54 -10.21
N ASN A 145 12.98 15.39 -9.22
CA ASN A 145 13.53 15.31 -7.87
C ASN A 145 12.54 15.85 -6.82
N ASP A 146 12.83 15.66 -5.54
CA ASP A 146 11.90 15.99 -4.45
C ASP A 146 11.44 17.46 -4.43
N THR A 147 12.33 18.41 -4.77
CA THR A 147 11.97 19.85 -4.76
C THR A 147 11.08 20.22 -5.95
N GLU A 148 11.35 19.67 -7.13
CA GLU A 148 10.50 19.87 -8.31
C GLU A 148 9.12 19.24 -8.12
N VAL A 149 9.05 18.04 -7.53
CA VAL A 149 7.78 17.36 -7.23
C VAL A 149 6.95 18.18 -6.25
N ALA A 150 7.53 18.63 -5.13
CA ALA A 150 6.82 19.46 -4.16
C ALA A 150 6.26 20.75 -4.80
N GLN A 151 7.07 21.43 -5.61
CA GLN A 151 6.64 22.64 -6.33
C GLN A 151 5.53 22.34 -7.34
N SER A 152 5.64 21.26 -8.11
CA SER A 152 4.60 20.85 -9.06
C SER A 152 3.29 20.45 -8.37
N ASN A 153 3.34 19.80 -7.20
CA ASN A 153 2.15 19.50 -6.42
C ASN A 153 1.52 20.76 -5.81
N PHE A 154 2.34 21.72 -5.38
CA PHE A 154 1.86 23.00 -4.89
C PHE A 154 1.11 23.78 -5.97
N GLU A 155 1.67 23.87 -7.18
CA GLU A 155 1.00 24.49 -8.33
C GLU A 155 -0.29 23.76 -8.72
N ALA A 156 -0.29 22.43 -8.67
CA ALA A 156 -1.50 21.65 -8.89
C ALA A 156 -2.58 21.91 -7.82
N LEU A 157 -2.21 22.07 -6.53
CA LEU A 157 -3.16 22.47 -5.49
C LEU A 157 -3.71 23.88 -5.71
N GLN A 158 -2.88 24.83 -6.19
CA GLN A 158 -3.35 26.15 -6.58
C GLN A 158 -4.36 26.06 -7.73
N ASP A 159 -4.10 25.20 -8.72
CA ASP A 159 -5.02 24.96 -9.82
C ASP A 159 -6.32 24.29 -9.36
N PHE A 160 -6.25 23.32 -8.44
CA PHE A 160 -7.43 22.71 -7.84
C PHE A 160 -8.33 23.78 -7.22
N PHE A 161 -7.78 24.67 -6.38
CA PHE A 161 -8.57 25.74 -5.78
C PHE A 161 -9.02 26.83 -6.77
N ARG A 162 -8.42 26.90 -7.96
CA ARG A 162 -8.92 27.75 -9.05
C ARG A 162 -10.14 27.11 -9.74
N LEU A 163 -10.11 25.80 -9.97
CA LEU A 163 -11.20 25.04 -10.58
C LEU A 163 -12.38 24.81 -9.62
N PHE A 164 -12.07 24.70 -8.32
CA PHE A 164 -13.00 24.42 -7.23
C PHE A 164 -13.00 25.57 -6.20
N PRO A 165 -13.36 26.80 -6.60
CA PRO A 165 -13.23 27.99 -5.75
C PRO A 165 -14.06 27.92 -4.46
N GLU A 166 -15.16 27.17 -4.46
CA GLU A 166 -16.02 26.93 -3.30
C GLU A 166 -15.31 26.19 -2.16
N TYR A 167 -14.23 25.47 -2.44
CA TYR A 167 -13.47 24.72 -1.43
C TYR A 167 -12.29 25.50 -0.83
N LYS A 168 -12.00 26.72 -1.28
CA LYS A 168 -10.85 27.52 -0.80
C LYS A 168 -10.80 27.72 0.72
N ASN A 169 -11.96 27.91 1.35
CA ASN A 169 -12.05 28.17 2.78
C ASN A 169 -12.18 26.89 3.62
N ASN A 170 -12.38 25.74 2.99
CA ASN A 170 -12.48 24.47 3.70
C ASN A 170 -11.14 24.11 4.35
N LYS A 171 -11.21 23.39 5.48
CA LYS A 171 -10.00 22.92 6.17
C LYS A 171 -9.21 22.00 5.23
N LEU A 172 -7.95 22.31 4.98
CA LEU A 172 -7.07 21.51 4.13
C LEU A 172 -6.19 20.59 4.99
N PHE A 173 -6.18 19.31 4.66
CA PHE A 173 -5.24 18.33 5.20
C PHE A 173 -4.43 17.69 4.07
N LEU A 174 -3.12 17.54 4.29
CA LEU A 174 -2.21 16.90 3.35
C LEU A 174 -1.87 15.50 3.86
N THR A 175 -2.25 14.46 3.13
CA THR A 175 -2.10 13.07 3.57
C THR A 175 -1.45 12.18 2.52
N GLY A 176 -0.74 11.15 2.96
CA GLY A 176 -0.15 10.20 2.02
C GLY A 176 0.54 9.01 2.68
N GLU A 177 1.01 8.08 1.84
CA GLU A 177 1.63 6.83 2.27
C GLU A 177 3.05 6.62 1.68
N SER A 178 3.91 5.91 2.43
CA SER A 178 5.24 5.46 1.97
C SER A 178 6.18 6.61 1.59
N TYR A 179 6.65 6.72 0.34
CA TYR A 179 7.51 7.83 -0.10
C TYR A 179 6.81 9.20 -0.02
N ALA A 180 5.47 9.24 0.11
CA ALA A 180 4.76 10.46 0.47
C ALA A 180 5.14 10.99 1.87
N GLY A 181 5.87 10.22 2.68
CA GLY A 181 6.59 10.73 3.86
C GLY A 181 7.67 11.77 3.55
N ILE A 182 8.11 11.86 2.30
CA ILE A 182 8.92 12.96 1.77
C ILE A 182 8.01 13.99 1.07
N TYR A 183 7.09 13.56 0.19
CA TYR A 183 6.23 14.48 -0.58
C TYR A 183 5.37 15.39 0.29
N ILE A 184 4.71 14.83 1.31
CA ILE A 184 3.74 15.57 2.12
C ILE A 184 4.43 16.65 2.98
N PRO A 185 5.53 16.38 3.72
CA PRO A 185 6.21 17.43 4.45
C PRO A 185 6.83 18.51 3.56
N THR A 186 7.44 18.16 2.41
CA THR A 186 8.03 19.16 1.51
C THR A 186 6.95 20.04 0.86
N LEU A 187 5.82 19.45 0.48
CA LEU A 187 4.64 20.19 0.01
C LEU A 187 4.04 21.08 1.12
N ALA A 188 3.92 20.56 2.35
CA ALA A 188 3.36 21.30 3.48
C ALA A 188 4.15 22.57 3.79
N VAL A 189 5.48 22.55 3.63
CA VAL A 189 6.36 23.72 3.78
C VAL A 189 6.05 24.81 2.74
N LEU A 190 5.64 24.44 1.52
CA LEU A 190 5.21 25.41 0.51
C LEU A 190 3.79 25.91 0.81
N VAL A 191 2.86 25.00 1.12
CA VAL A 191 1.46 25.34 1.43
C VAL A 191 1.35 26.26 2.64
N MET A 192 2.15 26.05 3.70
CA MET A 192 2.10 26.91 4.89
C MET A 192 2.55 28.36 4.63
N GLN A 193 3.22 28.63 3.50
CA GLN A 193 3.63 29.98 3.09
C GLN A 193 2.54 30.68 2.26
N ASP A 194 1.53 29.95 1.77
CA ASP A 194 0.40 30.49 1.02
C ASP A 194 -0.79 30.74 1.96
N PRO A 195 -1.05 32.00 2.37
CA PRO A 195 -2.13 32.31 3.30
C PRO A 195 -3.53 32.08 2.69
N SER A 196 -3.64 31.83 1.38
CA SER A 196 -4.92 31.53 0.74
C SER A 196 -5.36 30.08 0.93
N MET A 197 -4.44 29.17 1.29
CA MET A 197 -4.74 27.77 1.58
C MET A 197 -4.93 27.57 3.09
N ASN A 198 -6.12 27.11 3.49
CA ASN A 198 -6.47 26.91 4.90
C ASN A 198 -5.90 25.59 5.47
N LEU A 199 -4.57 25.45 5.49
CA LEU A 199 -3.88 24.27 6.00
C LEU A 199 -4.11 24.08 7.51
N GLN A 200 -4.60 22.89 7.89
CA GLN A 200 -4.90 22.54 9.28
C GLN A 200 -4.05 21.40 9.82
N GLY A 201 -3.46 20.57 8.95
CA GLY A 201 -2.59 19.50 9.37
C GLY A 201 -2.14 18.58 8.25
N LEU A 202 -1.33 17.61 8.62
CA LEU A 202 -0.85 16.57 7.72
C LEU A 202 -0.80 15.21 8.44
N ALA A 203 -0.95 14.13 7.68
CA ALA A 203 -0.84 12.76 8.19
C ALA A 203 -0.08 11.87 7.19
N VAL A 204 0.81 11.02 7.70
CA VAL A 204 1.64 10.15 6.85
C VAL A 204 1.56 8.71 7.37
N GLY A 205 1.06 7.80 6.52
CA GLY A 205 1.01 6.36 6.78
C GLY A 205 2.31 5.68 6.37
N ASN A 206 2.91 4.87 7.25
CA ASN A 206 4.10 4.04 6.98
C ASN A 206 5.20 4.78 6.16
N GLY A 207 5.44 6.05 6.50
CA GLY A 207 6.21 6.96 5.67
C GLY A 207 7.71 6.82 5.80
N LEU A 208 8.42 7.15 4.71
CA LEU A 208 9.86 7.38 4.75
C LEU A 208 10.13 8.80 5.27
N SER A 209 10.64 8.93 6.50
CA SER A 209 11.03 10.23 7.09
C SER A 209 12.54 10.39 7.26
N SER A 210 13.28 9.28 7.42
CA SER A 210 14.73 9.26 7.52
C SER A 210 15.21 7.88 7.07
N TYR A 211 16.07 7.84 6.05
CA TYR A 211 16.67 6.61 5.56
C TYR A 211 17.50 5.93 6.66
N GLU A 212 18.33 6.69 7.37
CA GLU A 212 19.16 6.15 8.46
C GLU A 212 18.31 5.45 9.54
N GLN A 213 17.23 6.11 9.99
CA GLN A 213 16.36 5.53 11.01
C GLN A 213 15.59 4.31 10.47
N ASN A 214 15.15 4.35 9.20
CA ASN A 214 14.46 3.23 8.56
C ASN A 214 15.38 2.01 8.43
N ASP A 215 16.58 2.19 7.86
CA ASP A 215 17.55 1.12 7.64
C ASP A 215 18.04 0.53 8.96
N ASN A 216 18.37 1.37 9.94
CA ASN A 216 18.77 0.91 11.26
C ASN A 216 17.67 0.09 11.94
N SER A 217 16.44 0.61 11.98
CA SER A 217 15.33 -0.08 12.64
C SER A 217 14.90 -1.36 11.92
N LEU A 218 15.03 -1.43 10.59
CA LEU A 218 14.67 -2.61 9.80
C LEU A 218 15.53 -3.84 10.16
N VAL A 219 16.83 -3.66 10.39
CA VAL A 219 17.71 -4.78 10.77
C VAL A 219 17.32 -5.34 12.15
N TYR A 220 17.04 -4.46 13.12
CA TYR A 220 16.50 -4.86 14.41
C TYR A 220 15.14 -5.54 14.28
N PHE A 221 14.23 -4.98 13.48
CA PHE A 221 12.92 -5.56 13.19
C PHE A 221 13.09 -6.99 12.65
N ALA A 222 13.93 -7.18 11.64
CA ALA A 222 14.15 -8.49 11.02
C ALA A 222 14.65 -9.54 12.02
N TYR A 223 15.58 -9.18 12.91
CA TYR A 223 16.06 -10.11 13.94
C TYR A 223 14.97 -10.45 14.96
N TYR A 224 14.35 -9.44 15.57
CA TYR A 224 13.36 -9.66 16.64
C TYR A 224 12.02 -10.22 16.15
N HIS A 225 11.77 -10.21 14.84
CA HIS A 225 10.66 -10.90 14.20
C HIS A 225 11.04 -12.29 13.66
N GLY A 226 12.22 -12.81 14.02
CA GLY A 226 12.63 -14.18 13.75
C GLY A 226 13.08 -14.46 12.32
N LEU A 227 13.42 -13.43 11.54
CA LEU A 227 13.90 -13.57 10.16
C LEU A 227 15.40 -13.86 10.11
N LEU A 228 16.16 -13.32 11.08
CA LEU A 228 17.61 -13.47 11.16
C LEU A 228 17.97 -14.44 12.29
N GLY A 229 18.82 -15.42 12.01
CA GLY A 229 19.32 -16.35 13.04
C GLY A 229 20.46 -15.75 13.88
N ASN A 230 20.68 -16.29 15.08
CA ASN A 230 21.70 -15.80 16.03
C ASN A 230 23.11 -15.67 15.43
N ARG A 231 23.50 -16.53 14.47
CA ARG A 231 24.82 -16.45 13.83
C ARG A 231 24.98 -15.14 13.03
N LEU A 232 23.99 -14.81 12.21
CA LEU A 232 23.99 -13.57 11.42
C LEU A 232 23.87 -12.35 12.35
N TRP A 233 23.01 -12.44 13.37
CA TRP A 233 22.87 -11.39 14.37
C TRP A 233 24.16 -11.09 15.14
N SER A 234 24.88 -12.11 15.61
CA SER A 234 26.16 -11.92 16.29
C SER A 234 27.22 -11.27 15.40
N SER A 235 27.27 -11.64 14.11
CA SER A 235 28.18 -11.00 13.15
C SER A 235 27.79 -9.54 12.90
N LEU A 236 26.51 -9.25 12.66
CA LEU A 236 26.00 -7.87 12.56
C LEU A 236 26.39 -7.03 13.79
N GLN A 237 26.17 -7.56 15.01
CA GLN A 237 26.52 -6.86 16.25
C GLN A 237 28.03 -6.65 16.42
N THR A 238 28.88 -7.52 15.86
CA THR A 238 30.35 -7.42 15.97
C THR A 238 30.93 -6.41 14.98
N HIS A 239 30.40 -6.39 13.74
CA HIS A 239 30.99 -5.62 12.64
C HIS A 239 30.28 -4.29 12.38
N CYS A 240 28.99 -4.20 12.69
CA CYS A 240 28.20 -2.99 12.43
C CYS A 240 28.01 -2.09 13.65
N CYS A 241 28.39 -2.56 14.85
CA CYS A 241 28.09 -1.87 16.10
C CYS A 241 29.35 -1.57 16.90
N SER A 242 29.31 -0.46 17.63
CA SER A 242 30.31 -0.10 18.63
C SER A 242 29.59 0.28 19.91
N GLN A 243 29.89 -0.45 20.99
CA GLN A 243 29.20 -0.35 22.28
C GLN A 243 27.68 -0.58 22.09
N ASN A 244 26.85 0.41 22.42
CA ASN A 244 25.39 0.33 22.33
C ASN A 244 24.82 1.06 21.10
N LYS A 245 25.66 1.41 20.12
CA LYS A 245 25.23 2.05 18.87
C LYS A 245 25.58 1.18 17.68
N CYS A 246 24.59 0.92 16.84
CA CYS A 246 24.75 0.22 15.58
C CYS A 246 24.56 1.18 14.42
N ASN A 247 25.41 1.04 13.40
CA ASN A 247 25.25 1.70 12.12
C ASN A 247 25.02 0.64 11.06
N PHE A 248 23.78 0.55 10.60
CA PHE A 248 23.34 -0.33 9.50
C PHE A 248 22.98 0.46 8.24
N TYR A 249 23.20 1.78 8.24
CA TYR A 249 22.85 2.67 7.14
C TYR A 249 24.01 2.89 6.17
N ASP A 250 25.11 3.48 6.65
CA ASP A 250 26.24 3.90 5.82
C ASP A 250 27.59 3.33 6.28
N ASN A 251 27.55 2.23 7.03
CA ASN A 251 28.76 1.57 7.52
C ASN A 251 29.67 1.10 6.37
N LYS A 252 30.98 1.24 6.57
CA LYS A 252 32.02 0.94 5.57
C LYS A 252 32.82 -0.32 5.89
N ASP A 253 32.58 -0.96 7.03
CA ASP A 253 33.17 -2.26 7.34
C ASP A 253 32.71 -3.32 6.33
N LEU A 254 33.65 -4.07 5.75
CA LEU A 254 33.39 -5.02 4.67
C LEU A 254 32.50 -6.19 5.10
N GLU A 255 32.69 -6.69 6.32
CA GLU A 255 31.87 -7.78 6.86
C GLU A 255 30.48 -7.27 7.23
N CYS A 256 30.37 -6.05 7.77
CA CYS A 256 29.08 -5.41 8.01
C CYS A 256 28.28 -5.27 6.70
N VAL A 257 28.87 -4.73 5.63
CA VAL A 257 28.20 -4.58 4.33
C VAL A 257 27.76 -5.94 3.77
N THR A 258 28.62 -6.96 3.88
CA THR A 258 28.30 -8.33 3.43
C THR A 258 27.11 -8.91 4.21
N ASN A 259 27.07 -8.72 5.53
CA ASN A 259 25.95 -9.17 6.36
C ASN A 259 24.66 -8.41 6.05
N LEU A 260 24.72 -7.10 5.81
CA LEU A 260 23.57 -6.28 5.44
C LEU A 260 22.98 -6.68 4.07
N GLN A 261 23.83 -7.11 3.12
CA GLN A 261 23.37 -7.69 1.85
C GLN A 261 22.56 -8.97 2.08
N GLU A 262 22.97 -9.83 3.02
CA GLU A 262 22.20 -11.02 3.38
C GLU A 262 20.87 -10.67 4.07
N VAL A 263 20.85 -9.65 4.94
CA VAL A 263 19.60 -9.13 5.52
C VAL A 263 18.66 -8.63 4.43
N ALA A 264 19.15 -7.80 3.49
CA ALA A 264 18.36 -7.31 2.37
C ALA A 264 17.81 -8.45 1.51
N ARG A 265 18.62 -9.49 1.27
CA ARG A 265 18.20 -10.70 0.54
C ARG A 265 17.09 -11.44 1.29
N ILE A 266 17.18 -11.61 2.61
CA ILE A 266 16.17 -12.27 3.43
C ILE A 266 14.87 -11.47 3.42
N VAL A 267 14.94 -10.17 3.71
CA VAL A 267 13.75 -9.32 3.88
C VAL A 267 13.03 -9.08 2.55
N GLY A 268 13.76 -8.73 1.48
CA GLY A 268 13.16 -8.31 0.22
C GLY A 268 13.09 -9.40 -0.87
N ASN A 269 14.01 -10.37 -0.86
CA ASN A 269 14.24 -11.24 -2.02
C ASN A 269 14.14 -12.75 -1.71
N SER A 270 13.56 -13.13 -0.57
CA SER A 270 13.41 -14.56 -0.18
C SER A 270 12.01 -15.14 -0.41
N GLY A 271 11.06 -14.32 -0.87
CA GLY A 271 9.65 -14.67 -0.96
C GLY A 271 8.82 -14.28 0.27
N LEU A 272 9.42 -13.55 1.23
CA LEU A 272 8.67 -12.80 2.25
C LEU A 272 7.98 -11.60 1.61
N ASN A 273 6.84 -11.21 2.18
CA ASN A 273 6.14 -10.00 1.77
C ASN A 273 6.62 -8.82 2.64
N ILE A 274 7.44 -7.94 2.06
CA ILE A 274 8.02 -6.79 2.78
C ILE A 274 6.96 -5.79 3.25
N TYR A 275 5.81 -5.71 2.57
CA TYR A 275 4.71 -4.80 2.92
C TYR A 275 3.83 -5.34 4.04
N ASN A 276 3.83 -6.66 4.28
CA ASN A 276 3.17 -7.29 5.41
C ASN A 276 3.77 -8.67 5.67
N LEU A 277 4.60 -8.77 6.71
CA LEU A 277 5.38 -9.96 7.03
C LEU A 277 4.56 -11.25 7.16
N TYR A 278 3.34 -11.16 7.69
CA TYR A 278 2.49 -12.31 7.99
C TYR A 278 1.52 -12.66 6.86
N ALA A 279 1.47 -11.84 5.81
CA ALA A 279 0.63 -12.09 4.66
C ALA A 279 1.39 -12.90 3.60
N PRO A 280 0.68 -13.64 2.73
CA PRO A 280 1.32 -14.35 1.63
C PRO A 280 1.98 -13.38 0.63
N CYS A 281 3.02 -13.86 -0.03
CA CYS A 281 3.63 -13.20 -1.19
C CYS A 281 2.82 -13.54 -2.46
N ALA A 282 2.29 -12.53 -3.15
CA ALA A 282 1.60 -12.73 -4.42
C ALA A 282 2.57 -13.28 -5.47
N GLY A 283 2.13 -14.26 -6.27
CA GLY A 283 3.03 -15.02 -7.16
C GLY A 283 3.88 -16.10 -6.46
N GLY A 284 3.89 -16.12 -5.12
CA GLY A 284 4.59 -17.12 -4.31
C GLY A 284 6.11 -16.94 -4.28
N VAL A 285 6.81 -17.89 -3.64
CA VAL A 285 8.27 -17.82 -3.48
C VAL A 285 8.98 -17.90 -4.85
N PRO A 286 9.93 -16.99 -5.15
CA PRO A 286 10.68 -16.95 -6.40
C PRO A 286 11.33 -18.30 -6.77
N SER A 287 11.36 -18.61 -8.05
CA SER A 287 11.79 -19.90 -8.60
C SER A 287 13.23 -20.29 -8.23
N HIS A 288 14.16 -19.33 -8.12
CA HIS A 288 15.55 -19.58 -7.72
C HIS A 288 15.70 -20.16 -6.30
N PHE A 289 14.70 -19.99 -5.42
CA PHE A 289 14.68 -20.62 -4.08
C PHE A 289 14.02 -21.99 -4.06
N ARG A 290 13.12 -22.28 -5.02
CA ARG A 290 12.48 -23.60 -5.12
C ARG A 290 13.53 -24.68 -5.38
N THR A 291 14.52 -24.45 -6.25
CA THR A 291 15.58 -25.42 -6.59
C THR A 291 16.53 -25.76 -5.42
N LEU A 292 16.70 -24.85 -4.45
CA LEU A 292 17.58 -25.06 -3.28
C LEU A 292 16.93 -25.92 -2.18
N LEU A 293 15.60 -25.83 -2.02
CA LEU A 293 14.85 -26.68 -1.08
C LEU A 293 14.77 -28.13 -1.58
N TRP A 294 14.57 -28.33 -2.88
CA TRP A 294 14.59 -29.68 -3.46
C TRP A 294 15.98 -30.31 -3.35
N SER A 295 17.06 -29.59 -3.67
CA SER A 295 18.42 -30.14 -3.54
C SER A 295 18.83 -30.49 -2.10
N ARG A 296 18.33 -29.77 -1.08
CA ARG A 296 18.56 -30.12 0.33
C ARG A 296 17.74 -31.31 0.83
N ILE A 297 16.53 -31.53 0.33
CA ILE A 297 15.71 -32.71 0.66
C ILE A 297 16.32 -33.99 0.06
N TRP A 298 16.95 -33.91 -1.12
CA TRP A 298 17.73 -35.02 -1.68
C TRP A 298 19.07 -35.24 -0.95
N ALA A 299 19.69 -34.18 -0.43
CA ALA A 299 20.91 -34.31 0.37
C ALA A 299 20.66 -34.98 1.74
N THR A 300 19.53 -34.70 2.41
CA THR A 300 19.20 -35.35 3.70
C THR A 300 18.65 -36.77 3.56
N SER A 301 18.04 -37.11 2.42
CA SER A 301 17.67 -38.51 2.10
C SER A 301 18.84 -39.35 1.60
N SER A 302 19.94 -38.73 1.15
CA SER A 302 21.18 -39.42 0.76
C SER A 302 22.16 -39.66 1.92
N LEU A 303 21.91 -39.08 3.10
CA LEU A 303 22.78 -39.17 4.28
C LEU A 303 22.23 -40.08 5.40
N ALA A 304 21.11 -40.77 5.17
CA ALA A 304 20.53 -41.72 6.11
C ALA A 304 20.51 -43.14 5.53
N CYS A 305 21.68 -43.70 5.18
CA CYS A 305 21.80 -45.14 4.93
C CYS A 305 23.26 -45.64 4.98
N HIS A 306 23.94 -45.48 6.12
CA HIS A 306 25.06 -46.31 6.60
C HIS A 306 24.97 -46.17 8.14
N SER A 307 24.68 -47.18 8.95
CA SER A 307 25.31 -48.50 9.04
C SER A 307 24.42 -49.50 9.80
N SER A 308 23.90 -50.52 9.11
CA SER A 308 23.81 -51.91 9.60
C SER A 308 23.11 -52.81 8.57
N GLY A 309 23.90 -53.62 7.86
CA GLY A 309 23.45 -54.89 7.25
C GLY A 309 22.89 -54.86 5.82
N CYS A 310 23.61 -55.54 4.91
CA CYS A 310 23.17 -56.10 3.62
C CYS A 310 22.92 -55.17 2.40
N GLY A 311 23.96 -55.05 1.55
CA GLY A 311 23.89 -55.55 0.18
C GLY A 311 23.45 -54.62 -0.97
N ILE A 312 24.26 -53.62 -1.34
CA ILE A 312 24.28 -53.07 -2.71
C ILE A 312 25.63 -53.41 -3.34
N ARG A 313 25.71 -54.60 -3.93
CA ARG A 313 26.66 -55.02 -4.97
C ARG A 313 26.40 -56.50 -5.26
N HIS A 314 25.33 -56.81 -5.99
CA HIS A 314 25.22 -58.03 -6.82
C HIS A 314 23.95 -58.04 -7.70
N CYS A 315 23.57 -56.93 -8.35
CA CYS A 315 22.46 -56.93 -9.33
C CYS A 315 22.67 -55.99 -10.53
N CYS A 316 23.92 -55.76 -10.96
CA CYS A 316 24.21 -55.11 -12.26
C CYS A 316 25.31 -55.85 -13.03
N ALA A 317 25.23 -57.19 -13.07
CA ALA A 317 26.10 -58.01 -13.90
C ALA A 317 25.35 -59.25 -14.39
N GLN A 318 24.24 -59.05 -15.10
CA GLN A 318 23.61 -60.00 -16.03
C GLN A 318 22.40 -59.29 -16.66
N GLY A 319 22.47 -59.02 -17.97
CA GLY A 319 21.56 -58.14 -18.71
C GLY A 319 20.08 -58.56 -18.71
N ILE A 320 19.34 -58.15 -17.68
CA ILE A 320 17.88 -58.26 -17.60
C ILE A 320 17.29 -56.85 -17.80
N LYS A 321 16.45 -56.69 -18.82
CA LYS A 321 15.72 -55.46 -19.13
C LYS A 321 14.66 -55.18 -18.06
N CYS A 322 14.73 -54.03 -17.39
CA CYS A 322 13.60 -53.50 -16.63
C CYS A 322 12.79 -52.56 -17.53
N ALA A 323 11.66 -53.04 -18.05
CA ALA A 323 10.64 -52.21 -18.65
C ALA A 323 9.81 -51.53 -17.56
N TRP A 324 9.57 -50.23 -17.71
CA TRP A 324 8.55 -49.52 -16.92
C TRP A 324 7.56 -48.87 -17.89
N THR A 325 6.33 -49.38 -17.87
CA THR A 325 5.15 -48.84 -18.56
C THR A 325 4.56 -47.68 -17.76
N PRO A 326 4.12 -46.58 -18.40
CA PRO A 326 3.46 -45.48 -17.72
C PRO A 326 2.00 -45.83 -17.41
N PRO A 327 1.43 -45.42 -16.25
CA PRO A 327 0.00 -45.54 -16.04
C PRO A 327 -0.76 -44.43 -16.79
N ALA A 328 -1.74 -44.83 -17.58
CA ALA A 328 -2.71 -43.98 -18.26
C ALA A 328 -3.81 -43.47 -17.28
N PRO A 329 -4.57 -42.41 -17.64
CA PRO A 329 -5.41 -41.65 -16.72
C PRO A 329 -6.82 -42.27 -16.61
N THR A 330 -7.44 -42.20 -15.43
CA THR A 330 -8.86 -42.55 -15.29
C THR A 330 -9.63 -41.57 -14.42
N GLN A 331 -10.91 -41.46 -14.77
CA GLN A 331 -11.84 -40.35 -14.59
C GLN A 331 -12.57 -40.33 -13.24
N GLN A 332 -13.27 -39.20 -13.04
CA GLN A 332 -14.31 -38.86 -12.06
C GLN A 332 -15.13 -40.03 -11.50
N LEU A 333 -15.47 -39.97 -10.19
CA LEU A 333 -16.74 -40.43 -9.60
C LEU A 333 -16.97 -39.75 -8.22
N LEU A 334 -18.24 -39.47 -7.93
CA LEU A 334 -18.86 -38.66 -6.84
C LEU A 334 -18.78 -39.30 -5.43
N PRO A 335 -19.14 -38.58 -4.33
CA PRO A 335 -18.79 -38.93 -2.95
C PRO A 335 -19.88 -39.74 -2.19
N PRO A 336 -19.52 -40.44 -1.10
CA PRO A 336 -20.49 -40.82 -0.08
C PRO A 336 -20.14 -40.34 1.35
N THR A 337 -21.13 -39.64 1.92
CA THR A 337 -21.66 -39.63 3.30
C THR A 337 -20.86 -40.20 4.49
N SER A 338 -20.79 -39.35 5.53
CA SER A 338 -20.78 -39.58 6.99
C SER A 338 -20.67 -41.02 7.53
N THR A 339 -19.66 -41.26 8.35
CA THR A 339 -19.81 -41.99 9.63
C THR A 339 -18.65 -41.66 10.58
N THR A 340 -19.02 -41.30 11.81
CA THR A 340 -18.17 -41.12 12.97
C THR A 340 -17.57 -42.46 13.43
N ARG A 341 -16.26 -42.49 13.73
CA ARG A 341 -15.71 -43.37 14.78
C ARG A 341 -14.34 -42.89 15.26
N THR A 342 -14.24 -42.76 16.56
CA THR A 342 -13.09 -42.41 17.39
C THR A 342 -12.09 -43.57 17.50
N CYS A 343 -10.80 -43.25 17.54
CA CYS A 343 -9.68 -44.07 18.06
C CYS A 343 -8.69 -43.04 18.64
N GLY A 344 -8.27 -43.04 19.90
CA GLY A 344 -7.89 -44.16 20.75
C GLY A 344 -6.37 -44.09 20.95
N ARG A 345 -5.90 -43.34 21.96
CA ARG A 345 -4.48 -43.24 22.36
C ARG A 345 -3.95 -44.61 22.81
N PRO A 346 -2.70 -44.96 22.48
CA PRO A 346 -1.93 -45.90 23.29
C PRO A 346 -1.08 -45.14 24.30
N SER A 347 -1.35 -45.39 25.58
CA SER A 347 -0.46 -45.14 26.70
C SER A 347 0.58 -46.27 26.80
N THR A 348 1.87 -45.95 26.81
CA THR A 348 2.86 -46.75 27.53
C THR A 348 3.85 -45.84 28.23
N SER A 349 3.86 -46.00 29.54
CA SER A 349 4.69 -45.38 30.55
C SER A 349 6.16 -45.76 30.41
N ARG A 350 7.05 -44.78 30.62
CA ARG A 350 8.24 -44.95 31.47
C ARG A 350 8.61 -43.59 32.07
N SER A 351 8.33 -43.49 33.35
CA SER A 351 8.71 -42.44 34.28
C SER A 351 10.19 -42.53 34.64
N SER A 352 10.88 -41.40 34.56
CA SER A 352 12.11 -41.12 35.33
C SER A 352 12.07 -39.64 35.73
N CYS A 353 11.46 -39.33 36.87
CA CYS A 353 11.61 -38.04 37.54
C CYS A 353 12.73 -38.15 38.57
N HIS A 354 13.66 -37.19 38.60
CA HIS A 354 14.34 -36.82 39.85
C HIS A 354 14.74 -35.33 39.82
N ASN A 355 14.51 -34.70 40.98
CA ASN A 355 14.72 -33.30 41.37
C ASN A 355 13.64 -32.33 40.93
N GLY A 356 12.55 -32.40 41.69
CA GLY A 356 11.40 -31.52 41.61
C GLY A 356 11.64 -30.13 42.19
N THR A 357 10.95 -29.18 41.57
CA THR A 357 10.22 -28.07 42.16
C THR A 357 9.24 -27.59 41.08
N CYS A 358 7.98 -28.05 41.13
CA CYS A 358 6.90 -27.46 40.35
C CYS A 358 6.36 -26.29 41.16
N ALA A 359 6.72 -25.06 40.78
CA ALA A 359 6.07 -23.86 41.28
C ALA A 359 4.76 -23.63 40.52
N SER A 360 3.71 -23.42 41.32
CA SER A 360 2.34 -23.09 40.98
C SER A 360 2.20 -21.87 40.05
N GLU A 361 1.17 -21.93 39.22
CA GLU A 361 0.60 -20.81 38.48
C GLU A 361 0.43 -19.58 39.38
N VAL A 362 1.01 -18.46 38.96
CA VAL A 362 0.66 -17.12 39.45
C VAL A 362 0.03 -16.39 38.26
N PRO A 363 -1.25 -15.99 38.34
CA PRO A 363 -1.90 -15.24 37.28
C PRO A 363 -1.35 -13.81 37.24
N TRP A 364 -0.89 -13.39 36.06
CA TRP A 364 -0.50 -11.99 35.82
C TRP A 364 -1.77 -11.10 35.76
N PRO A 365 -1.73 -9.89 36.32
CA PRO A 365 -2.87 -8.97 36.35
C PRO A 365 -3.21 -8.45 34.94
N PRO A 366 -4.45 -7.97 34.72
CA PRO A 366 -4.91 -7.54 33.41
C PRO A 366 -4.18 -6.26 32.99
N VAL A 367 -3.40 -6.34 31.90
CA VAL A 367 -2.89 -5.17 31.20
C VAL A 367 -3.95 -4.76 30.18
N THR A 368 -4.83 -3.84 30.57
CA THR A 368 -5.47 -2.92 29.62
C THR A 368 -4.41 -2.00 29.07
N TRP A 369 -4.34 -1.77 27.75
CA TRP A 369 -4.10 -0.46 27.10
C TRP A 369 -3.99 -0.61 25.58
N GLY A 370 -4.74 0.24 24.87
CA GLY A 370 -4.35 0.81 23.57
C GLY A 370 -4.75 0.02 22.33
N GLY A 371 -6.01 0.12 21.91
CA GLY A 371 -6.40 -0.20 20.55
C GLY A 371 -5.71 0.74 19.56
N GLY A 372 -4.56 0.32 19.02
CA GLY A 372 -4.00 0.85 17.78
C GLY A 372 -4.58 0.05 16.63
N LEU A 373 -5.19 0.75 15.66
CA LEU A 373 -5.64 0.16 14.39
C LEU A 373 -4.42 -0.39 13.62
N LEU A 374 -4.03 -1.62 13.94
CA LEU A 374 -3.27 -2.50 13.05
C LEU A 374 -4.29 -3.41 12.37
N GLY A 375 -4.85 -2.93 11.27
CA GLY A 375 -5.79 -3.70 10.49
C GLY A 375 -6.54 -2.82 9.53
N LEU A 376 -6.04 -2.75 8.30
CA LEU A 376 -6.79 -2.64 7.05
C LEU A 376 -5.77 -2.50 5.89
N VAL A 377 -5.04 -3.58 5.59
CA VAL A 377 -4.41 -3.77 4.27
C VAL A 377 -4.70 -5.19 3.83
N GLY A 378 -5.93 -5.40 3.43
CA GLY A 378 -6.42 -6.67 2.93
C GLY A 378 -7.49 -6.41 1.89
N ILE A 379 -7.21 -6.90 0.67
CA ILE A 379 -8.07 -6.97 -0.53
C ILE A 379 -7.81 -5.82 -1.53
N GLY A 380 -6.96 -6.13 -2.53
CA GLY A 380 -6.56 -5.23 -3.62
C GLY A 380 -5.23 -5.59 -4.32
N ARG A 381 -4.63 -6.74 -3.97
CA ARG A 381 -3.21 -7.06 -4.24
C ARG A 381 -2.79 -7.33 -5.68
N PHE A 382 -3.72 -7.54 -6.63
CA PHE A 382 -3.35 -7.74 -8.04
C PHE A 382 -3.20 -6.41 -8.79
N LEU A 383 -3.91 -5.36 -8.37
CA LEU A 383 -3.78 -4.03 -8.99
C LEU A 383 -2.56 -3.25 -8.47
N ARG A 384 -2.16 -3.41 -7.20
CA ARG A 384 -0.98 -2.74 -6.64
C ARG A 384 0.30 -3.00 -7.46
N ASP A 385 0.52 -4.24 -7.88
CA ASP A 385 1.67 -4.62 -8.71
C ASP A 385 1.53 -4.15 -10.17
N LEU A 386 0.31 -3.94 -10.68
CA LEU A 386 0.07 -3.43 -12.04
C LEU A 386 0.25 -1.91 -12.09
N LEU A 387 -0.31 -1.18 -11.11
CA LEU A 387 -0.29 0.28 -11.04
C LEU A 387 1.12 0.84 -10.78
N CYS A 388 2.00 0.10 -10.10
CA CYS A 388 3.41 0.48 -9.96
C CYS A 388 4.31 -0.06 -11.11
N ARG A 389 3.86 -1.01 -11.95
CA ARG A 389 4.63 -1.52 -13.11
C ARG A 389 4.33 -0.78 -14.41
N VAL A 390 3.13 -0.21 -14.55
CA VAL A 390 2.75 0.56 -15.75
C VAL A 390 3.45 1.94 -15.77
N SER A 391 4.07 2.37 -14.67
CA SER A 391 4.78 3.64 -14.54
C SER A 391 6.32 3.58 -14.70
N GLN A 392 6.89 2.47 -15.17
CA GLN A 392 8.33 2.34 -15.49
C GLN A 392 8.61 2.24 -16.99
#